data_AF-A0A354YDV8-F1
#
_entry.id   AF-A0A354YDV8-F1
#
_cell.length_a   1.000
_cell.length_b   1.000
_cell.length_c   1.000
_cell.angle_alpha   90.00
_cell.angle_beta   90.00
_cell.angle_gamma   90.00
#
_symmetry.space_group_name_H-M   'P 1'
#
loop_
_entity.id
_entity.type
_entity.pdbx_description
1 polymer ?
#
loop_
_entity_poly.entity_id
_entity_poly.type
_entity_poly.pdbx_seq_one_letter_code
_entity_poly.pdbx_strand_id
1 'polypeptide(L)'
;MCEYLTAPFAGWRIAGNYLVSPQGERMTPERLRGLLWRDQMELRLAGYASRRKAETGTRARQYQAKVKVVIVELDDWRERHFGRVG
;
A
#
# COMPACT_ATOMS: atom_id res chain seq x y z
N MET A 1 7.27 16.11 16.80
CA MET A 1 8.67 15.63 16.72
C MET A 1 8.98 15.02 18.09
N CYS A 2 9.31 13.73 18.19
CA CYS A 2 9.41 13.02 19.48
C CYS A 2 10.61 13.55 20.29
N GLU A 3 10.34 14.27 21.38
CA GLU A 3 11.33 14.86 22.32
C GLU A 3 12.24 13.82 23.01
N TYR A 4 11.94 12.53 22.92
CA TYR A 4 12.72 11.47 23.57
C TYR A 4 13.98 11.06 22.83
N LEU A 5 14.18 11.52 21.58
CA LEU A 5 15.36 11.19 20.77
C LEU A 5 16.52 12.19 20.90
N THR A 6 16.34 13.27 21.66
CA THR A 6 17.35 14.35 21.81
C THR A 6 18.12 14.27 23.13
N ALA A 7 17.69 13.47 24.09
CA ALA A 7 18.41 13.24 25.34
C ALA A 7 19.56 12.21 25.14
N PRO A 8 20.60 12.21 26.00
CA PRO A 8 21.66 11.21 25.97
C PRO A 8 21.05 9.81 26.10
N PHE A 9 20.96 9.11 24.98
CA PHE A 9 20.51 7.73 24.96
C PHE A 9 21.56 6.89 25.67
N ALA A 10 21.29 6.50 26.92
CA ALA A 10 22.22 5.73 27.75
C ALA A 10 22.52 4.31 27.22
N GLY A 11 22.00 3.95 26.04
CA GLY A 11 22.23 2.67 25.41
C GLY A 11 21.44 1.55 26.06
N TRP A 12 21.66 0.33 25.55
CA TRP A 12 21.17 -0.88 26.18
C TRP A 12 22.32 -1.49 26.97
N ARG A 13 22.07 -1.85 28.23
CA ARG A 13 23.04 -2.61 29.03
C ARG A 13 22.72 -4.10 28.95
N ILE A 14 23.75 -4.93 28.86
CA ILE A 14 23.59 -6.37 29.03
C ILE A 14 23.54 -6.66 30.54
N ALA A 15 22.49 -7.34 30.99
CA ALA A 15 22.36 -7.78 32.38
C ALA A 15 21.90 -9.24 32.40
N GLY A 16 22.85 -10.16 32.61
CA GLY A 16 22.62 -11.59 32.40
C GLY A 16 22.35 -11.88 30.92
N ASN A 17 21.22 -12.53 30.63
CA ASN A 17 20.85 -12.96 29.28
C ASN A 17 19.91 -11.98 28.56
N TYR A 18 19.78 -10.75 29.07
CA TYR A 18 18.78 -9.79 28.62
C TYR A 18 19.41 -8.43 28.35
N LEU A 19 18.89 -7.74 27.34
CA LEU A 19 19.16 -6.33 27.12
C LEU A 19 18.22 -5.50 28.00
N VAL A 20 18.75 -4.48 28.67
CA VAL A 20 17.96 -3.62 29.56
C VAL A 20 18.01 -2.19 29.05
N SER A 21 16.83 -1.57 28.91
CA SER A 21 16.70 -0.18 28.48
C SER A 21 17.15 0.79 29.57
N PRO A 22 17.39 2.07 29.24
CA PRO A 22 17.66 3.12 30.22
C PRO A 22 16.58 3.26 31.30
N GLN A 23 15.32 2.93 30.98
CA GLN A 23 14.18 2.97 31.90
C GLN A 23 14.07 1.71 32.77
N GLY A 24 14.98 0.74 32.61
CA GLY A 24 14.96 -0.51 33.35
C GLY A 24 14.07 -1.60 32.75
N GLU A 25 13.47 -1.36 31.57
CA GLU A 25 12.73 -2.42 30.87
C GLU A 25 13.67 -3.50 30.37
N ARG A 26 13.28 -4.76 30.57
CA ARG A 26 14.04 -5.91 30.09
C ARG A 26 13.49 -6.35 28.73
N MET A 27 14.41 -6.56 27.80
CA MET A 27 14.15 -7.13 26.48
C MET A 27 14.65 -8.57 26.47
N THR A 28 13.71 -9.50 26.62
CA THR A 28 14.00 -10.93 26.56
C THR A 28 14.19 -11.40 25.11
N PRO A 29 14.90 -12.52 24.87
CA PRO A 29 15.00 -13.11 23.55
C PRO A 29 13.64 -13.37 22.89
N GLU A 30 12.62 -13.72 23.68
CA GLU A 30 11.23 -13.93 23.21
C GLU A 30 10.63 -12.60 22.72
N ARG A 31 10.81 -11.53 23.50
CA ARG A 31 10.32 -10.19 23.13
C ARG A 31 11.01 -9.69 21.87
N LEU A 32 12.31 -9.93 21.73
CA LEU A 32 13.06 -9.59 20.52
C LEU A 32 12.57 -10.37 19.29
N ARG A 33 12.33 -11.68 19.42
CA ARG A 33 11.73 -12.50 18.37
C ARG A 33 10.36 -11.97 17.93
N GLY A 34 9.52 -11.55 18.89
CA GLY A 34 8.22 -10.93 18.60
C GLY A 34 8.35 -9.61 17.84
N LEU A 35 9.30 -8.74 18.21
CA LEU A 35 9.56 -7.49 17.51
C LEU A 35 10.06 -7.71 16.08
N LEU A 36 10.98 -8.65 15.87
CA LEU A 36 11.47 -9.01 14.53
C LEU A 36 10.36 -9.58 13.65
N TRP A 37 9.49 -10.41 14.22
CA TRP A 37 8.31 -10.92 13.50
C TRP A 37 7.37 -9.78 13.11
N ARG A 38 7.10 -8.82 14.01
CA ARG A 38 6.25 -7.67 13.74
C ARG A 38 6.82 -6.81 12.60
N ASP A 39 8.11 -6.50 12.65
CA ASP A 39 8.80 -5.75 11.60
C ASP A 39 8.69 -6.46 10.23
N GLN A 40 8.88 -7.79 10.21
CA GLN A 40 8.69 -8.58 9.01
C GLN A 40 7.25 -8.53 8.47
N MET A 41 6.24 -8.52 9.36
CA MET A 41 4.84 -8.40 8.93
C MET A 41 4.51 -6.99 8.42
N GLU A 42 5.05 -5.94 9.04
CA GLU A 42 4.88 -4.56 8.57
C GLU A 42 5.48 -4.37 7.18
N LEU A 43 6.66 -4.93 6.91
CA LEU A 43 7.26 -4.95 5.57
C LEU A 43 6.38 -5.70 4.56
N ARG A 44 5.78 -6.84 4.96
CA ARG A 44 4.83 -7.56 4.11
C ARG A 44 3.60 -6.71 3.79
N LEU A 45 3.02 -6.06 4.80
CA LEU A 45 1.85 -5.18 4.63
C LEU A 45 2.17 -4.00 3.70
N ALA A 46 3.33 -3.38 3.83
CA ALA A 46 3.80 -2.33 2.92
C ALA A 46 3.94 -2.85 1.47
N GLY A 47 4.49 -4.06 1.29
CA GLY A 47 4.56 -4.73 -0.01
C GLY A 47 3.18 -5.02 -0.62
N TYR A 48 2.19 -5.42 0.18
CA TYR A 48 0.81 -5.59 -0.29
C TYR A 48 0.15 -4.26 -0.67
N ALA A 49 0.39 -3.18 0.10
CA ALA A 49 -0.11 -1.85 -0.23
C ALA A 49 0.48 -1.33 -1.55
N SER A 50 1.76 -1.57 -1.80
CA SER A 50 2.44 -1.23 -3.06
C SER A 50 1.81 -1.97 -4.25
N ARG A 51 1.59 -3.28 -4.13
CA ARG A 51 0.92 -4.08 -5.17
C ARG A 51 -0.49 -3.60 -5.49
N ARG A 52 -1.31 -3.31 -4.48
CA ARG A 52 -2.67 -2.77 -4.69
C ARG A 52 -2.66 -1.43 -5.44
N LYS A 53 -1.70 -0.55 -5.15
CA LYS A 53 -1.55 0.73 -5.87
C LYS A 53 -1.16 0.50 -7.34
N ALA A 54 -0.26 -0.43 -7.62
CA ALA A 54 0.13 -0.81 -8.98
C ALA A 54 -1.06 -1.41 -9.78
N GLU A 55 -1.84 -2.31 -9.18
CA GLU A 55 -3.02 -2.92 -9.80
C GLU A 55 -4.12 -1.89 -10.11
N THR A 56 -4.32 -0.92 -9.22
CA THR A 56 -5.30 0.16 -9.41
C THR A 56 -4.88 1.09 -10.56
N GLY A 57 -3.59 1.43 -10.64
CA GLY A 57 -3.04 2.24 -11.73
C GLY A 57 -3.14 1.56 -13.10
N THR A 58 -2.95 0.23 -13.15
CA THR A 58 -3.09 -0.56 -14.38
C THR A 58 -4.54 -0.64 -14.83
N ARG A 59 -5.49 -0.92 -13.92
CA ARG A 59 -6.92 -0.94 -14.25
C ARG A 59 -7.42 0.42 -14.74
N ALA A 60 -7.07 1.51 -14.08
CA ALA A 60 -7.45 2.85 -14.52
C ALA A 60 -6.93 3.16 -15.94
N ARG A 61 -5.69 2.78 -16.27
CA ARG A 61 -5.14 2.89 -17.63
C ARG A 61 -5.84 1.99 -18.64
N GLN A 62 -6.25 0.79 -18.23
CA GLN A 62 -6.93 -0.18 -19.09
C GLN A 62 -8.34 0.29 -19.48
N TYR A 63 -9.07 0.95 -18.56
CA TYR A 63 -10.37 1.58 -18.85
C TYR A 63 -10.28 2.98 -19.50
N GLN A 64 -9.11 3.62 -19.45
CA GLN A 64 -8.81 4.85 -20.21
C GLN A 64 -8.33 4.58 -21.64
N ALA A 65 -8.28 3.32 -22.09
CA ALA A 65 -8.03 2.99 -23.48
C ALA A 65 -9.15 3.61 -24.35
N LYS A 66 -8.84 4.75 -25.00
CA LYS A 66 -9.65 5.57 -25.92
C LYS A 66 -10.97 4.92 -26.39
N VAL A 67 -12.04 5.09 -25.61
CA VAL A 67 -13.40 4.80 -26.08
C VAL A 67 -13.97 6.08 -26.70
N LYS A 68 -14.16 6.09 -28.03
CA LYS A 68 -14.89 7.16 -28.71
C LYS A 68 -16.37 6.79 -28.75
N VAL A 69 -17.15 7.33 -27.83
CA VAL A 69 -18.62 7.21 -27.87
C VAL A 69 -19.15 8.17 -28.93
N VAL A 70 -19.85 7.64 -29.93
CA VAL A 70 -20.56 8.43 -30.94
C VAL A 70 -22.04 8.18 -30.75
N ILE A 71 -22.77 9.23 -30.41
CA ILE A 71 -24.24 9.21 -30.36
C ILE A 71 -24.72 9.69 -31.73
N VAL A 72 -25.54 8.89 -32.40
CA VAL A 72 -26.20 9.24 -33.65
C VAL A 72 -27.70 9.10 -33.49
N GLU A 73 -28.45 9.93 -34.18
CA GLU A 73 -29.90 9.75 -34.29
C GLU A 73 -30.19 8.46 -35.08
N LEU A 74 -31.12 7.66 -34.55
CA LEU A 74 -31.37 6.30 -35.04
C LEU A 74 -31.91 6.29 -36.47
N ASP A 75 -32.72 7.29 -36.83
CA ASP A 75 -33.30 7.44 -38.17
C ASP A 75 -32.22 7.72 -39.22
N ASP A 76 -31.33 8.68 -38.95
CA ASP A 76 -30.17 8.98 -39.81
C ASP A 76 -29.27 7.76 -40.01
N TRP A 77 -29.03 6.97 -38.95
CA TRP A 77 -28.21 5.77 -39.03
C TRP A 77 -28.89 4.67 -39.87
N ARG A 78 -30.21 4.50 -39.69
CA ARG A 78 -31.02 3.54 -40.43
C ARG A 78 -31.12 3.90 -41.91
N GLU A 79 -31.40 5.15 -42.25
CA GLU A 79 -31.45 5.60 -43.65
C GLU A 79 -30.09 5.38 -44.35
N ARG A 80 -28.98 5.68 -43.66
CA ARG A 80 -27.63 5.46 -44.22
C ARG A 80 -27.26 4.00 -44.42
N HIS A 81 -27.73 3.08 -43.55
CA HIS A 81 -27.33 1.67 -43.60
C HIS A 81 -28.30 0.78 -44.39
N PHE A 82 -29.60 1.08 -44.36
CA PHE A 82 -30.63 0.24 -44.95
C PHE A 82 -31.39 0.94 -46.09
N GLY A 83 -31.10 2.21 -46.36
CA GLY A 83 -31.85 3.02 -47.30
C GLY A 83 -33.18 3.49 -46.74
N ARG A 84 -33.82 4.43 -47.45
CA ARG A 84 -35.11 4.97 -47.05
C ARG A 84 -36.19 3.94 -47.34
N VAL A 85 -36.86 3.45 -46.30
CA VAL A 85 -38.10 2.70 -46.48
C VAL A 85 -39.18 3.75 -46.72
N GLY A 86 -39.65 3.83 -47.97
CA GLY A 86 -40.69 4.77 -48.41
C GLY A 86 -42.04 4.53 -47.75
#